data_AF-A0A8R2A9X7-F1
#
_entry.id   AF-A0A8R2A9X7-F1
#
_cell.length_a   1.000
_cell.length_b   1.000
_cell.length_c   1.000
_cell.angle_alpha   90.00
_cell.angle_beta   90.00
_cell.angle_gamma   90.00
#
_symmetry.space_group_name_H-M   'P 1'
#
loop_
_entity.id
_entity.type
_entity.pdbx_description
1 polymer ?
#
loop_
_entity_poly.entity_id
_entity_poly.type
_entity_poly.pdbx_seq_one_letter_code
_entity_poly.pdbx_strand_id
1 'polypeptide(L)'
;MTPLHQWTALVAAVLVIIGHVASAQSLCDTPQCECDDSLSQVRCSCHKVPHESQDLVLKAQGPGHVPRVATNVIVTQCDRVKVMAMAFDGARSLSTVEIESVRRLEMANEAFGWTENGGGGTGPPPPQQQQHHHHQGPTVTITNVTSVPEVPSYTFRGRLRSVTFNRVRIDVVRPFAFSSLTGTTGRIEFRDTVFGQVDQQAFKKFAVNEFVLKGCRFEGAAPSRMLTEITVHDELRLDNVTFPVVESYAFRVHGPKVFRVQNSRAGCVRSGAFEVKCHGPAFVEDNAFGRLERGAFAEVTVEAHKVAEADYQEFVFENNTVAEFEDDALVFDTNGFRPRMDWLIVGRACGCPARWRTDLVAFSKDYPRDTDRPSWVVEQTAWCATPDDDGVGNFGQLVKAQQYDEAHCSAGGGRGGGLMSRYYLTFVAVVAVAALTATLVGWAWYKKRKRGQWTNVPASSPLKNRSILKNGGGGGGGRSDKRRHVMVMPEGKTYRETELHVIVERTGSTDSQYRSTTNYQHQRATQPLTSDL
;
A
#
# COMPACT_ATOMS: atom_id res chain seq x y z
N MET A 1 8.26 100.17 -8.64
CA MET A 1 8.79 99.01 -7.88
C MET A 1 7.66 97.99 -7.79
N THR A 2 7.95 96.73 -8.07
CA THR A 2 6.98 95.71 -8.54
C THR A 2 6.61 94.68 -7.47
N PRO A 3 5.33 94.26 -7.34
CA PRO A 3 4.94 93.13 -6.52
C PRO A 3 5.05 91.82 -7.31
N LEU A 4 5.96 90.92 -6.90
CA LEU A 4 6.27 89.67 -7.60
C LEU A 4 6.40 88.50 -6.60
N HIS A 5 5.34 88.22 -5.82
CA HIS A 5 5.40 87.18 -4.78
C HIS A 5 4.15 86.29 -4.59
N GLN A 6 3.07 86.44 -5.37
CA GLN A 6 1.84 85.63 -5.19
C GLN A 6 1.72 84.40 -6.11
N TRP A 7 2.59 84.23 -7.12
CA TRP A 7 2.44 83.15 -8.10
C TRP A 7 3.10 81.81 -7.71
N THR A 8 4.01 81.78 -6.75
CA THR A 8 4.73 80.55 -6.36
C THR A 8 3.91 79.62 -5.44
N ALA A 9 2.97 80.15 -4.66
CA ALA A 9 2.14 79.35 -3.75
C ALA A 9 1.08 78.50 -4.49
N LEU A 10 0.55 79.01 -5.61
CA LEU A 10 -0.51 78.33 -6.38
C LEU A 10 0.03 77.12 -7.15
N VAL A 11 1.26 77.19 -7.68
CA VAL A 11 1.88 76.06 -8.41
C VAL A 11 2.19 74.88 -7.47
N ALA A 12 2.60 75.16 -6.23
CA ALA A 12 2.81 74.12 -5.22
C ALA A 12 1.51 73.40 -4.82
N ALA A 13 0.40 74.14 -4.69
CA ALA A 13 -0.91 73.55 -4.37
C ALA A 13 -1.46 72.67 -5.50
N VAL A 14 -1.28 73.07 -6.77
CA VAL A 14 -1.76 72.29 -7.93
C VAL A 14 -0.96 70.99 -8.12
N LEU A 15 0.34 70.98 -7.83
CA LEU A 15 1.17 69.76 -7.90
C LEU A 15 0.84 68.72 -6.82
N VAL A 16 0.31 69.13 -5.65
CA VAL A 16 -0.11 68.20 -4.59
C VAL A 16 -1.42 67.48 -4.94
N ILE A 17 -2.28 68.07 -5.76
CA ILE A 17 -3.59 67.48 -6.13
C ILE A 17 -3.45 66.36 -7.17
N ILE A 18 -2.42 66.40 -8.02
CA ILE A 18 -2.18 65.37 -9.07
C ILE A 18 -1.56 64.09 -8.48
N GLY A 19 -1.06 64.13 -7.24
CA GLY A 19 -0.43 63.00 -6.55
C GLY A 19 -1.37 61.97 -5.91
N HIS A 20 -2.69 62.05 -6.13
CA HIS A 20 -3.62 61.00 -5.68
C HIS A 20 -3.52 59.77 -6.59
N VAL A 21 -2.48 58.95 -6.34
CA VAL A 21 -2.45 57.56 -6.79
C VAL A 21 -3.67 56.88 -6.20
N ALA A 22 -4.70 56.68 -7.02
CA ALA A 22 -5.92 55.99 -6.61
C ALA A 22 -5.54 54.60 -6.12
N SER A 23 -5.64 54.35 -4.80
CA SER A 23 -5.33 53.03 -4.26
C SER A 23 -6.38 52.06 -4.78
N ALA A 24 -5.98 51.16 -5.67
CA ALA A 24 -6.81 50.07 -6.20
C ALA A 24 -7.63 49.45 -5.06
N GLN A 25 -8.96 49.62 -5.07
CA GLN A 25 -9.80 49.14 -3.97
C GLN A 25 -9.93 47.62 -4.07
N SER A 26 -10.17 47.15 -5.29
CA SER A 26 -10.26 45.75 -5.71
C SER A 26 -9.01 45.31 -6.48
N LEU A 27 -8.77 44.00 -6.56
CA LEU A 27 -7.81 43.40 -7.49
C LEU A 27 -8.13 43.78 -8.94
N CYS A 28 -9.40 44.03 -9.27
CA CYS A 28 -9.88 44.50 -10.57
C CYS A 28 -9.42 45.93 -10.93
N ASP A 29 -8.98 46.73 -9.95
CA ASP A 29 -8.47 48.08 -10.19
C ASP A 29 -6.93 48.08 -10.43
N THR A 30 -6.31 46.89 -10.46
CA THR A 30 -4.87 46.74 -10.70
C THR A 30 -4.58 46.55 -12.20
N PRO A 31 -3.51 47.14 -12.75
CA PRO A 31 -3.24 47.10 -14.19
C PRO A 31 -2.95 45.69 -14.72
N GLN A 32 -2.65 44.73 -13.84
CA GLN A 32 -2.45 43.33 -14.18
C GLN A 32 -3.76 42.57 -14.44
N CYS A 33 -4.92 43.06 -13.98
CA CYS A 33 -6.15 42.28 -13.89
C CYS A 33 -7.33 42.91 -14.63
N GLU A 34 -8.06 42.07 -15.34
CA GLU A 34 -9.33 42.37 -16.01
C GLU A 34 -10.44 41.61 -15.29
N CYS A 35 -11.58 42.26 -15.07
CA CYS A 35 -12.77 41.67 -14.47
C CYS A 35 -13.99 41.93 -15.37
N ASP A 36 -14.98 41.04 -15.31
CA ASP A 36 -16.29 41.26 -15.91
C ASP A 36 -17.12 42.28 -15.10
N ASP A 37 -18.21 42.80 -15.70
CA ASP A 37 -19.09 43.78 -15.05
C ASP A 37 -19.69 43.30 -13.72
N SER A 38 -19.81 41.98 -13.52
CA SER A 38 -20.30 41.38 -12.26
C SER A 38 -19.20 41.04 -11.25
N LEU A 39 -17.93 41.29 -11.58
CA LEU A 39 -16.74 40.96 -10.79
C LEU A 39 -16.62 39.46 -10.42
N SER A 40 -17.32 38.60 -11.17
CA SER A 40 -17.40 37.15 -10.96
C SER A 40 -16.20 36.39 -11.55
N GLN A 41 -15.56 36.94 -12.57
CA GLN A 41 -14.43 36.37 -13.27
C GLN A 41 -13.26 37.36 -13.24
N VAL A 42 -12.28 37.06 -12.40
CA VAL A 42 -11.03 37.83 -12.28
C VAL A 42 -9.97 37.13 -13.13
N ARG A 43 -9.40 37.85 -14.11
CA ARG A 43 -8.32 37.37 -14.97
C ARG A 43 -7.11 38.29 -14.87
N CYS A 44 -6.04 37.81 -14.26
CA CYS A 44 -4.78 38.55 -14.15
C CYS A 44 -3.74 38.00 -15.14
N SER A 45 -3.11 38.90 -15.88
CA SER A 45 -2.00 38.61 -16.80
C SER A 45 -0.94 39.70 -16.67
N CYS A 46 0.21 39.35 -16.07
CA CYS A 46 1.29 40.33 -15.91
C CYS A 46 2.06 40.62 -17.21
N HIS A 47 1.81 39.86 -18.29
CA HIS A 47 2.46 40.10 -19.58
C HIS A 47 2.01 41.42 -20.25
N LYS A 48 0.82 41.93 -19.90
CA LYS A 48 0.27 43.20 -20.41
C LYS A 48 0.92 44.44 -19.77
N VAL A 49 1.73 44.28 -18.72
CA VAL A 49 2.22 45.37 -17.86
C VAL A 49 3.75 45.43 -17.92
N PRO A 50 4.37 46.64 -17.91
CA PRO A 50 5.83 46.78 -17.88
C PRO A 50 6.49 45.98 -16.72
N HIS A 51 7.74 45.56 -16.95
CA HIS A 51 8.47 44.60 -16.11
C HIS A 51 8.49 44.92 -14.60
N GLU A 52 8.49 46.19 -14.21
CA GLU A 52 8.47 46.62 -12.81
C GLU A 52 7.19 46.24 -12.05
N SER A 53 6.15 45.77 -12.76
CA SER A 53 4.83 45.43 -12.22
C SER A 53 4.45 43.95 -12.42
N GLN A 54 5.42 43.06 -12.60
CA GLN A 54 5.19 41.62 -12.84
C GLN A 54 5.00 40.76 -11.57
N ASP A 55 5.01 41.41 -10.39
CA ASP A 55 4.64 40.81 -9.10
C ASP A 55 3.14 41.02 -8.83
N LEU A 56 2.39 39.93 -8.59
CA LEU A 56 0.98 39.96 -8.20
C LEU A 56 0.78 39.45 -6.76
N VAL A 57 -0.07 40.12 -5.98
CA VAL A 57 -0.39 39.72 -4.59
C VAL A 57 -1.88 39.46 -4.42
N LEU A 58 -2.26 38.21 -4.15
CA LEU A 58 -3.64 37.83 -3.84
C LEU A 58 -3.88 37.90 -2.32
N LYS A 59 -4.99 38.53 -1.90
CA LYS A 59 -5.38 38.71 -0.49
C LYS A 59 -6.89 38.97 -0.37
N ALA A 60 -7.49 38.66 0.77
CA ALA A 60 -8.94 38.85 0.98
C ALA A 60 -9.35 40.26 1.43
N GLN A 61 -8.41 41.10 1.91
CA GLN A 61 -8.71 42.41 2.46
C GLN A 61 -7.66 43.48 2.10
N GLY A 62 -8.08 44.75 2.12
CA GLY A 62 -7.25 45.91 1.80
C GLY A 62 -7.18 46.22 0.29
N PRO A 63 -6.35 47.21 -0.11
CA PRO A 63 -6.27 47.67 -1.50
C PRO A 63 -5.77 46.57 -2.44
N GLY A 64 -6.50 46.21 -3.49
CA GLY A 64 -6.14 45.10 -4.38
C GLY A 64 -6.55 43.72 -3.84
N HIS A 65 -7.68 43.62 -3.14
CA HIS A 65 -8.21 42.35 -2.62
C HIS A 65 -9.04 41.58 -3.67
N VAL A 66 -9.11 40.26 -3.53
CA VAL A 66 -9.96 39.40 -4.36
C VAL A 66 -11.45 39.76 -4.09
N PRO A 67 -12.27 40.05 -5.12
CA PRO A 67 -13.69 40.36 -4.94
C PRO A 67 -14.46 39.24 -4.23
N ARG A 68 -15.33 39.60 -3.29
CA ARG A 68 -16.17 38.63 -2.55
C ARG A 68 -17.21 37.90 -3.41
N VAL A 69 -17.48 38.42 -4.60
CA VAL A 69 -18.37 37.82 -5.61
C VAL A 69 -17.60 37.00 -6.66
N ALA A 70 -16.27 36.93 -6.55
CA ALA A 70 -15.44 36.16 -7.48
C ALA A 70 -15.81 34.67 -7.43
N THR A 71 -16.19 34.16 -8.59
CA THR A 71 -16.51 32.76 -8.87
C THR A 71 -15.31 32.04 -9.48
N ASN A 72 -14.51 32.76 -10.28
CA ASN A 72 -13.29 32.26 -10.91
C ASN A 72 -12.16 33.29 -10.74
N VAL A 73 -11.00 32.85 -10.26
CA VAL A 73 -9.77 33.66 -10.21
C VAL A 73 -8.70 32.95 -11.03
N ILE A 74 -8.27 33.57 -12.13
CA ILE A 74 -7.30 33.02 -13.07
C ILE A 74 -6.10 33.97 -13.11
N VAL A 75 -4.90 33.46 -12.82
CA VAL A 75 -3.65 34.22 -12.82
C VAL A 75 -2.68 33.57 -13.80
N THR A 76 -2.17 34.36 -14.74
CA THR A 76 -1.34 33.87 -15.86
C THR A 76 -0.09 34.73 -16.06
N GLN A 77 1.01 34.11 -16.52
CA GLN A 77 2.16 34.81 -17.09
C GLN A 77 2.76 35.90 -16.17
N CYS A 78 2.92 35.58 -14.88
CA CYS A 78 3.51 36.49 -13.89
C CYS A 78 4.89 35.99 -13.42
N ASP A 79 5.81 36.94 -13.18
CA ASP A 79 7.14 36.60 -12.67
C ASP A 79 7.05 36.12 -11.22
N ARG A 80 6.17 36.73 -10.43
CA ARG A 80 5.89 36.30 -9.08
C ARG A 80 4.41 36.42 -8.75
N VAL A 81 3.86 35.40 -8.10
CA VAL A 81 2.54 35.46 -7.47
C VAL A 81 2.70 35.15 -5.99
N LYS A 82 2.18 36.03 -5.13
CA LYS A 82 2.15 35.83 -3.69
C LYS A 82 0.71 35.67 -3.20
N VAL A 83 0.37 34.49 -2.73
CA VAL A 83 -0.94 34.20 -2.14
C VAL A 83 -0.84 34.39 -0.63
N MET A 84 -1.43 35.49 -0.13
CA MET A 84 -1.45 35.82 1.28
C MET A 84 -2.38 34.90 2.07
N ALA A 85 -2.25 34.89 3.40
CA ALA A 85 -3.09 34.06 4.26
C ALA A 85 -4.58 34.37 4.04
N MET A 86 -5.40 33.33 3.93
CA MET A 86 -6.84 33.40 3.69
C MET A 86 -7.20 34.28 2.47
N ALA A 87 -6.40 34.27 1.39
CA ALA A 87 -6.56 35.18 0.24
C ALA A 87 -7.94 35.14 -0.44
N PHE A 88 -8.66 34.04 -0.26
CA PHE A 88 -9.96 33.77 -0.86
C PHE A 88 -11.12 33.78 0.16
N ASP A 89 -10.88 34.21 1.40
CA ASP A 89 -11.94 34.30 2.40
C ASP A 89 -13.00 35.35 2.04
N GLY A 90 -14.26 35.02 2.29
CA GLY A 90 -15.41 35.81 1.87
C GLY A 90 -15.80 35.69 0.40
N ALA A 91 -14.99 35.05 -0.46
CA ALA A 91 -15.36 34.70 -1.83
C ALA A 91 -16.27 33.45 -1.85
N ARG A 92 -17.51 33.60 -1.36
CA ARG A 92 -18.43 32.47 -1.10
C ARG A 92 -18.84 31.70 -2.36
N SER A 93 -18.84 32.36 -3.52
CA SER A 93 -19.19 31.74 -4.81
C SER A 93 -17.99 31.11 -5.52
N LEU A 94 -16.80 31.16 -4.94
CA LEU A 94 -15.56 30.71 -5.58
C LEU A 94 -15.60 29.22 -5.93
N SER A 95 -15.53 28.95 -7.23
CA SER A 95 -15.53 27.61 -7.81
C SER A 95 -14.15 27.18 -8.32
N THR A 96 -13.33 28.12 -8.79
CA THR A 96 -12.03 27.83 -9.40
C THR A 96 -10.98 28.89 -9.07
N VAL A 97 -9.80 28.43 -8.69
CA VAL A 97 -8.56 29.22 -8.61
C VAL A 97 -7.53 28.56 -9.51
N GLU A 98 -7.08 29.27 -10.53
CA GLU A 98 -6.11 28.79 -11.51
C GLU A 98 -4.88 29.70 -11.51
N ILE A 99 -3.69 29.11 -11.35
CA ILE A 99 -2.41 29.80 -11.39
C ILE A 99 -1.56 29.10 -12.44
N GLU A 100 -1.34 29.75 -13.59
CA GLU A 100 -0.69 29.16 -14.75
C GLU A 100 0.55 29.94 -15.22
N SER A 101 1.62 29.24 -15.57
CA SER A 101 2.80 29.83 -16.23
C SER A 101 3.42 30.97 -15.42
N VAL A 102 3.62 30.72 -14.12
CA VAL A 102 4.21 31.67 -13.15
C VAL A 102 5.64 31.24 -12.83
N ARG A 103 6.61 32.17 -12.85
CA ARG A 103 8.01 31.81 -12.56
C ARG A 103 8.21 31.44 -11.09
N ARG A 104 7.60 32.18 -10.16
CA ARG A 104 7.69 31.94 -8.71
C ARG A 104 6.35 32.10 -8.00
N LEU A 105 5.84 31.04 -7.39
CA LEU A 105 4.64 31.07 -6.55
C LEU A 105 5.02 31.00 -5.06
N GLU A 106 4.70 32.04 -4.32
CA GLU A 106 4.85 32.10 -2.86
C GLU A 106 3.49 31.98 -2.18
N MET A 107 3.37 31.05 -1.24
CA MET A 107 2.18 30.86 -0.42
C MET A 107 2.49 31.25 1.02
N ALA A 108 1.53 31.90 1.69
CA ALA A 108 1.51 31.99 3.15
C ALA A 108 0.81 30.76 3.76
N ASN A 109 0.91 30.61 5.09
CA ASN A 109 0.02 29.71 5.82
C ASN A 109 -1.45 30.06 5.49
N GLU A 110 -2.30 29.05 5.30
CA GLU A 110 -3.72 29.23 4.94
C GLU A 110 -3.96 30.00 3.62
N ALA A 111 -3.00 30.04 2.69
CA ALA A 111 -3.11 30.74 1.41
C ALA A 111 -4.38 30.38 0.61
N PHE A 112 -4.72 29.09 0.55
CA PHE A 112 -5.95 28.58 -0.08
C PHE A 112 -7.02 28.24 0.96
N GLY A 113 -7.06 29.00 2.05
CA GLY A 113 -8.14 28.93 3.03
C GLY A 113 -9.44 29.49 2.48
N TRP A 114 -10.47 28.65 2.42
CA TRP A 114 -11.80 29.02 1.96
C TRP A 114 -12.88 28.61 2.98
N THR A 115 -13.85 29.49 3.21
CA THR A 115 -14.98 29.21 4.12
C THR A 115 -16.31 29.61 3.48
N GLU A 116 -17.24 28.65 3.43
CA GLU A 116 -18.59 28.85 2.88
C GLU A 116 -19.37 29.95 3.64
N ASN A 117 -19.18 30.02 4.96
CA ASN A 117 -19.82 31.02 5.82
C ASN A 117 -19.11 32.40 5.79
N GLY A 118 -17.88 32.51 5.29
CA GLY A 118 -17.02 33.70 5.38
C GLY A 118 -16.54 33.97 6.82
N GLY A 119 -15.22 34.02 7.04
CA GLY A 119 -14.58 34.01 8.36
C GLY A 119 -14.74 35.26 9.24
N GLY A 120 -15.69 36.16 8.95
CA GLY A 120 -15.82 37.48 9.58
C GLY A 120 -16.92 37.65 10.63
N GLY A 121 -17.72 36.63 10.92
CA GLY A 121 -18.87 36.74 11.83
C GLY A 121 -18.60 36.22 13.24
N THR A 122 -18.30 37.10 14.20
CA THR A 122 -18.31 36.79 15.65
C THR A 122 -19.73 36.75 16.23
N GLY A 123 -20.75 36.57 15.39
CA GLY A 123 -22.14 36.41 15.81
C GLY A 123 -22.48 34.94 16.04
N PRO A 124 -23.46 34.61 16.89
CA PRO A 124 -24.02 33.27 16.94
C PRO A 124 -24.53 32.88 15.54
N PRO A 125 -24.38 31.61 15.11
CA PRO A 125 -24.83 31.18 13.80
C PRO A 125 -26.33 31.45 13.66
N PRO A 126 -26.79 32.10 12.56
CA PRO A 126 -28.20 32.37 12.36
C PRO A 126 -28.99 31.06 12.30
N PRO A 127 -30.18 30.99 12.90
CA PRO A 127 -30.95 29.75 12.98
C PRO A 127 -31.38 29.30 11.58
N GLN A 128 -30.84 28.15 11.17
CA GLN A 128 -31.35 27.22 10.16
C GLN A 128 -32.25 27.81 9.06
N GLN A 129 -31.64 28.33 8.00
CA GLN A 129 -32.19 28.11 6.66
C GLN A 129 -31.36 27.04 5.97
N GLN A 130 -31.93 25.83 5.87
CA GLN A 130 -31.36 24.67 5.19
C GLN A 130 -31.41 24.86 3.67
N GLN A 131 -30.76 25.89 3.13
CA GLN A 131 -30.47 25.92 1.71
C GLN A 131 -29.34 24.91 1.45
N HIS A 132 -29.76 23.72 1.00
CA HIS A 132 -28.93 22.62 0.52
C HIS A 132 -28.15 22.97 -0.75
N HIS A 133 -27.35 24.04 -0.72
CA HIS A 133 -26.36 24.28 -1.75
C HIS A 133 -25.18 23.34 -1.48
N HIS A 134 -25.14 22.24 -2.22
CA HIS A 134 -24.02 21.29 -2.23
C HIS A 134 -22.78 21.89 -2.91
N HIS A 135 -22.28 23.02 -2.44
CA HIS A 135 -21.00 23.56 -2.89
C HIS A 135 -19.89 22.61 -2.41
N GLN A 136 -19.22 21.98 -3.37
CA GLN A 136 -18.13 21.03 -3.11
C GLN A 136 -16.82 21.72 -2.70
N GLY A 137 -16.82 23.05 -2.57
CA GLY A 137 -15.63 23.88 -2.41
C GLY A 137 -15.00 24.28 -3.76
N PRO A 138 -14.02 25.19 -3.74
CA PRO A 138 -13.28 25.56 -4.95
C PRO A 138 -12.34 24.44 -5.41
N THR A 139 -12.02 24.47 -6.70
CA THR A 139 -10.94 23.71 -7.33
C THR A 139 -9.70 24.59 -7.42
N VAL A 140 -8.56 24.11 -6.91
CA VAL A 140 -7.28 24.82 -6.98
C VAL A 140 -6.37 24.12 -7.99
N THR A 141 -5.97 24.82 -9.04
CA THR A 141 -5.09 24.30 -10.10
C THR A 141 -3.85 25.17 -10.22
N ILE A 142 -2.68 24.57 -10.07
CA ILE A 142 -1.37 25.23 -10.16
C ILE A 142 -0.59 24.53 -11.27
N THR A 143 -0.43 25.20 -12.41
CA THR A 143 0.09 24.59 -13.65
C THR A 143 1.31 25.36 -14.18
N ASN A 144 2.34 24.64 -14.63
CA ASN A 144 3.51 25.22 -15.30
C ASN A 144 4.23 26.29 -14.43
N VAL A 145 4.38 26.02 -13.13
CA VAL A 145 5.04 26.95 -12.19
C VAL A 145 6.50 26.55 -11.99
N THR A 146 7.43 27.44 -12.33
CA THR A 146 8.86 27.09 -12.39
C THR A 146 9.49 26.80 -11.02
N SER A 147 9.07 27.51 -9.97
CA SER A 147 9.44 27.21 -8.58
C SER A 147 8.32 27.60 -7.61
N VAL A 148 8.01 26.67 -6.71
CA VAL A 148 7.28 26.86 -5.46
C VAL A 148 8.31 26.65 -4.34
N PRO A 149 8.85 27.73 -3.73
CA PRO A 149 9.91 27.61 -2.73
C PRO A 149 9.48 26.84 -1.48
N GLU A 150 8.20 26.96 -1.11
CA GLU A 150 7.62 26.31 0.07
C GLU A 150 6.11 26.13 -0.13
N VAL A 151 5.59 24.98 0.30
CA VAL A 151 4.17 24.77 0.64
C VAL A 151 4.09 24.77 2.18
N PRO A 152 3.71 25.90 2.81
CA PRO A 152 3.71 26.01 4.27
C PRO A 152 2.68 25.11 4.98
N SER A 153 2.79 25.03 6.30
CA SER A 153 1.79 24.38 7.15
C SER A 153 0.42 25.02 6.97
N TYR A 154 -0.63 24.19 6.93
CA TYR A 154 -2.03 24.61 6.81
C TYR A 154 -2.35 25.42 5.53
N THR A 155 -1.53 25.34 4.48
CA THR A 155 -1.74 26.03 3.19
C THR A 155 -3.15 25.83 2.63
N PHE A 156 -3.67 24.60 2.71
CA PHE A 156 -5.01 24.23 2.25
C PHE A 156 -5.94 24.07 3.45
N ARG A 157 -6.98 24.91 3.52
CA ARG A 157 -7.90 24.98 4.66
C ARG A 157 -9.36 25.10 4.23
N GLY A 158 -10.23 24.36 4.91
CA GLY A 158 -11.66 24.30 4.65
C GLY A 158 -12.04 23.22 3.64
N ARG A 159 -13.24 23.31 3.08
CA ARG A 159 -13.77 22.33 2.13
C ARG A 159 -13.29 22.71 0.72
N LEU A 160 -12.41 21.90 0.13
CA LEU A 160 -11.94 22.05 -1.25
C LEU A 160 -12.41 20.87 -2.10
N ARG A 161 -12.78 21.14 -3.36
CA ARG A 161 -13.24 20.11 -4.31
C ARG A 161 -12.06 19.30 -4.86
N SER A 162 -10.99 19.98 -5.24
CA SER A 162 -9.74 19.33 -5.64
C SER A 162 -8.55 20.30 -5.57
N VAL A 163 -7.37 19.72 -5.45
CA VAL A 163 -6.08 20.44 -5.50
C VAL A 163 -5.19 19.72 -6.51
N THR A 164 -4.74 20.44 -7.54
CA THR A 164 -3.92 19.89 -8.62
C THR A 164 -2.65 20.71 -8.79
N PHE A 165 -1.50 20.05 -8.74
CA PHE A 165 -0.21 20.59 -9.19
C PHE A 165 0.18 19.88 -10.48
N ASN A 166 0.54 20.62 -11.53
CA ASN A 166 0.84 20.06 -12.85
C ASN A 166 2.07 20.73 -13.48
N ARG A 167 3.16 19.98 -13.70
CA ARG A 167 4.46 20.52 -14.17
C ARG A 167 4.96 21.64 -13.25
N VAL A 168 5.14 21.29 -11.98
CA VAL A 168 5.59 22.22 -10.93
C VAL A 168 6.84 21.67 -10.27
N ARG A 169 7.78 22.55 -9.90
CA ARG A 169 8.85 22.22 -8.95
C ARG A 169 8.48 22.76 -7.57
N ILE A 170 8.41 21.89 -6.57
CA ILE A 170 8.17 22.25 -5.17
C ILE A 170 9.44 21.98 -4.37
N ASP A 171 10.08 23.01 -3.86
CA ASP A 171 11.38 22.87 -3.17
C ASP A 171 11.21 22.30 -1.75
N VAL A 172 10.20 22.74 -0.99
CA VAL A 172 9.86 22.18 0.34
C VAL A 172 8.34 22.02 0.54
N VAL A 173 7.87 20.87 1.03
CA VAL A 173 6.50 20.70 1.57
C VAL A 173 6.57 20.52 3.08
N ARG A 174 5.96 21.44 3.83
CA ARG A 174 6.00 21.46 5.30
C ARG A 174 5.03 20.48 5.97
N PRO A 175 5.28 20.12 7.25
CA PRO A 175 4.32 19.36 8.04
C PRO A 175 2.95 20.05 8.08
N PHE A 176 1.88 19.26 8.06
CA PHE A 176 0.49 19.73 8.17
C PHE A 176 0.00 20.63 7.02
N ALA A 177 0.69 20.70 5.87
CA ALA A 177 0.29 21.50 4.72
C ALA A 177 -1.17 21.28 4.26
N PHE A 178 -1.65 20.04 4.40
CA PHE A 178 -3.01 19.61 4.01
C PHE A 178 -3.94 19.27 5.21
N SER A 179 -3.50 19.49 6.46
CA SER A 179 -4.23 19.03 7.65
C SER A 179 -5.43 19.89 8.07
N SER A 180 -5.71 20.98 7.36
CA SER A 180 -6.86 21.86 7.62
C SER A 180 -8.01 21.68 6.62
N LEU A 181 -7.93 20.67 5.76
CA LEU A 181 -9.03 20.26 4.89
C LEU A 181 -10.22 19.74 5.71
N THR A 182 -11.45 20.09 5.32
CA THR A 182 -12.67 19.66 6.00
C THR A 182 -13.64 18.94 5.05
N GLY A 183 -14.27 17.89 5.56
CA GLY A 183 -15.04 16.95 4.74
C GLY A 183 -14.14 16.09 3.87
N THR A 184 -14.72 15.52 2.81
CA THR A 184 -14.00 14.72 1.81
C THR A 184 -13.71 15.57 0.58
N THR A 185 -12.43 15.78 0.28
CA THR A 185 -12.00 16.39 -0.99
C THR A 185 -12.14 15.37 -2.12
N GLY A 186 -12.51 15.80 -3.33
CA GLY A 186 -12.63 14.90 -4.48
C GLY A 186 -11.28 14.32 -4.88
N ARG A 187 -10.34 15.18 -5.29
CA ARG A 187 -9.05 14.73 -5.85
C ARG A 187 -7.89 15.59 -5.38
N ILE A 188 -6.81 14.95 -4.96
CA ILE A 188 -5.50 15.60 -4.79
C ILE A 188 -4.55 14.93 -5.79
N GLU A 189 -4.15 15.67 -6.84
CA GLU A 189 -3.25 15.18 -7.90
C GLU A 189 -1.98 16.01 -7.96
N PHE A 190 -0.84 15.32 -8.00
CA PHE A 190 0.42 15.88 -8.43
C PHE A 190 0.81 15.20 -9.73
N ARG A 191 0.93 15.98 -10.80
CA ARG A 191 1.32 15.55 -12.14
C ARG A 191 2.62 16.20 -12.56
N ASP A 192 3.53 15.41 -13.13
CA ASP A 192 4.81 15.86 -13.70
C ASP A 192 5.58 16.77 -12.71
N THR A 193 5.46 16.48 -11.41
CA THR A 193 5.88 17.37 -10.32
C THR A 193 7.20 16.89 -9.73
N VAL A 194 8.13 17.81 -9.51
CA VAL A 194 9.42 17.55 -8.86
C VAL A 194 9.36 18.03 -7.42
N PHE A 195 9.51 17.10 -6.47
CA PHE A 195 9.61 17.40 -5.04
C PHE A 195 11.09 17.43 -4.62
N GLY A 196 11.54 18.56 -4.07
CA GLY A 196 12.84 18.68 -3.42
C GLY A 196 12.86 17.91 -2.10
N GLN A 197 12.35 18.56 -1.04
CA GLN A 197 12.15 17.98 0.28
C GLN A 197 10.65 17.91 0.63
N VAL A 198 10.21 16.78 1.17
CA VAL A 198 8.91 16.64 1.83
C VAL A 198 9.17 16.34 3.29
N ASP A 199 8.61 17.13 4.20
CA ASP A 199 8.75 16.90 5.64
C ASP A 199 7.76 15.83 6.14
N GLN A 200 8.06 15.21 7.28
CA GLN A 200 7.15 14.25 7.91
C GLN A 200 5.80 14.91 8.22
N GLN A 201 4.71 14.16 8.05
CA GLN A 201 3.33 14.60 8.31
C GLN A 201 2.87 15.76 7.42
N ALA A 202 3.51 16.01 6.28
CA ALA A 202 3.07 16.96 5.26
C ALA A 202 1.60 16.75 4.85
N PHE A 203 1.23 15.48 4.67
CA PHE A 203 -0.12 15.04 4.41
C PHE A 203 -0.62 14.28 5.64
N LYS A 204 -1.47 14.92 6.45
CA LYS A 204 -1.97 14.30 7.68
C LYS A 204 -3.45 14.58 7.94
N LYS A 205 -4.18 13.52 8.32
CA LYS A 205 -5.52 13.58 8.92
C LYS A 205 -6.55 14.36 8.10
N PHE A 206 -6.77 13.91 6.86
CA PHE A 206 -7.85 14.38 5.99
C PHE A 206 -8.45 13.20 5.21
N ALA A 207 -9.62 13.43 4.59
CA ALA A 207 -10.30 12.46 3.73
C ALA A 207 -10.32 12.96 2.27
N VAL A 208 -10.06 12.06 1.32
CA VAL A 208 -10.08 12.34 -0.12
C VAL A 208 -10.67 11.14 -0.87
N ASN A 209 -11.28 11.33 -2.05
CA ASN A 209 -11.67 10.18 -2.88
C ASN A 209 -10.45 9.62 -3.62
N GLU A 210 -9.70 10.47 -4.30
CA GLU A 210 -8.54 10.10 -5.11
C GLU A 210 -7.27 10.84 -4.66
N PHE A 211 -6.21 10.09 -4.34
CA PHE A 211 -4.86 10.63 -4.13
C PHE A 211 -3.92 10.08 -5.19
N VAL A 212 -3.41 10.96 -6.05
CA VAL A 212 -2.69 10.58 -7.28
C VAL A 212 -1.34 11.28 -7.35
N LEU A 213 -0.25 10.49 -7.42
CA LEU A 213 1.06 10.94 -7.86
C LEU A 213 1.32 10.37 -9.26
N LYS A 214 1.45 11.23 -10.28
CA LYS A 214 1.67 10.83 -11.67
C LYS A 214 2.89 11.53 -12.28
N GLY A 215 3.83 10.79 -12.86
CA GLY A 215 5.03 11.39 -13.49
C GLY A 215 5.93 12.14 -12.52
N CYS A 216 5.83 11.87 -11.21
CA CYS A 216 6.48 12.66 -10.17
C CYS A 216 7.90 12.18 -9.87
N ARG A 217 8.80 13.11 -9.52
CA ARG A 217 10.17 12.81 -9.10
C ARG A 217 10.45 13.39 -7.72
N PHE A 218 10.91 12.54 -6.80
CA PHE A 218 11.45 12.97 -5.52
C PHE A 218 12.98 13.12 -5.63
N GLU A 219 13.53 14.22 -5.13
CA GLU A 219 14.98 14.46 -5.06
C GLU A 219 15.56 13.98 -3.72
N GLY A 220 14.81 14.16 -2.62
CA GLY A 220 15.05 13.50 -1.34
C GLY A 220 14.32 12.16 -1.18
N ALA A 221 14.47 11.54 0.00
CA ALA A 221 13.66 10.38 0.38
C ALA A 221 12.19 10.76 0.61
N ALA A 222 11.26 9.84 0.35
CA ALA A 222 9.90 9.94 0.89
C ALA A 222 9.97 9.53 2.38
N PRO A 223 9.77 10.46 3.34
CA PRO A 223 10.08 10.21 4.74
C PRO A 223 9.00 9.38 5.43
N SER A 224 9.34 8.76 6.56
CA SER A 224 8.36 8.14 7.46
C SER A 224 7.22 9.10 7.80
N ARG A 225 5.98 8.61 7.73
CA ARG A 225 4.75 9.39 7.97
C ARG A 225 4.56 10.57 7.00
N MET A 226 5.12 10.55 5.79
CA MET A 226 4.83 11.53 4.74
C MET A 226 3.32 11.69 4.53
N LEU A 227 2.64 10.56 4.37
CA LEU A 227 1.19 10.40 4.37
C LEU A 227 0.83 9.67 5.66
N THR A 228 0.04 10.29 6.54
CA THR A 228 -0.33 9.67 7.83
C THR A 228 -1.77 9.95 8.23
N GLU A 229 -2.49 8.90 8.66
CA GLU A 229 -3.90 8.99 9.08
C GLU A 229 -4.81 9.56 7.97
N ILE A 230 -4.53 9.23 6.70
CA ILE A 230 -5.31 9.70 5.55
C ILE A 230 -6.34 8.63 5.17
N THR A 231 -7.58 9.06 4.97
CA THR A 231 -8.63 8.21 4.39
C THR A 231 -8.72 8.50 2.89
N VAL A 232 -8.53 7.49 2.06
CA VAL A 232 -8.71 7.54 0.61
C VAL A 232 -9.91 6.66 0.27
N HIS A 233 -10.97 7.17 -0.34
CA HIS A 233 -12.21 6.40 -0.52
C HIS A 233 -12.32 5.61 -1.83
N ASP A 234 -11.60 6.02 -2.88
CA ASP A 234 -11.67 5.40 -4.21
C ASP A 234 -10.30 4.87 -4.65
N GLU A 235 -9.36 5.74 -5.03
CA GLU A 235 -8.06 5.32 -5.60
C GLU A 235 -6.86 5.99 -4.91
N LEU A 236 -5.90 5.18 -4.44
CA LEU A 236 -4.54 5.60 -4.12
C LEU A 236 -3.61 5.15 -5.25
N ARG A 237 -3.06 6.09 -6.03
CA ARG A 237 -2.31 5.79 -7.26
C ARG A 237 -0.94 6.45 -7.28
N LEU A 238 0.09 5.62 -7.45
CA LEU A 238 1.46 6.02 -7.79
C LEU A 238 1.74 5.51 -9.21
N ASP A 239 1.88 6.42 -10.18
CA ASP A 239 1.97 6.09 -11.61
C ASP A 239 3.15 6.82 -12.26
N ASN A 240 4.17 6.08 -12.74
CA ASN A 240 5.42 6.67 -13.25
C ASN A 240 6.08 7.62 -12.22
N VAL A 241 6.25 7.15 -10.97
CA VAL A 241 6.87 7.92 -9.89
C VAL A 241 8.29 7.43 -9.63
N THR A 242 9.24 8.35 -9.44
CA THR A 242 10.63 8.02 -9.08
C THR A 242 10.95 8.45 -7.65
N PHE A 243 11.34 7.48 -6.82
CA PHE A 243 11.80 7.66 -5.44
C PHE A 243 13.29 7.27 -5.30
N PRO A 244 14.14 8.09 -4.68
CA PRO A 244 15.48 7.67 -4.27
C PRO A 244 15.41 6.60 -3.16
N VAL A 245 14.64 6.90 -2.12
CA VAL A 245 14.35 6.00 -0.99
C VAL A 245 12.89 6.21 -0.55
N VAL A 246 12.20 5.13 -0.20
CA VAL A 246 10.90 5.16 0.49
C VAL A 246 11.09 4.62 1.90
N GLU A 247 11.01 5.50 2.90
CA GLU A 247 11.23 5.14 4.31
C GLU A 247 10.06 4.35 4.92
N SER A 248 10.32 3.63 6.02
CA SER A 248 9.30 2.84 6.73
C SER A 248 8.11 3.70 7.13
N TYR A 249 6.89 3.19 6.92
CA TYR A 249 5.63 3.89 7.18
C TYR A 249 5.51 5.25 6.46
N ALA A 250 6.15 5.45 5.31
CA ALA A 250 5.98 6.67 4.51
C ALA A 250 4.53 6.84 4.03
N PHE A 251 3.87 5.73 3.69
CA PHE A 251 2.48 5.69 3.24
C PHE A 251 1.61 5.00 4.30
N ARG A 252 0.94 5.76 5.18
CA ARG A 252 -0.07 5.22 6.13
C ARG A 252 -1.47 5.68 5.71
N VAL A 253 -2.19 4.81 5.01
CA VAL A 253 -3.44 5.15 4.31
C VAL A 253 -4.53 4.11 4.59
N HIS A 254 -5.78 4.56 4.70
CA HIS A 254 -6.93 3.71 5.02
C HIS A 254 -8.06 3.88 4.00
N GLY A 255 -8.74 2.78 3.67
CA GLY A 255 -9.96 2.75 2.88
C GLY A 255 -9.88 2.72 1.34
N PRO A 256 -8.72 2.73 0.63
CA PRO A 256 -8.77 2.79 -0.84
C PRO A 256 -9.42 1.53 -1.40
N LYS A 257 -10.43 1.70 -2.26
CA LYS A 257 -11.01 0.58 -3.02
C LYS A 257 -10.01 -0.01 -4.01
N VAL A 258 -9.09 0.82 -4.50
CA VAL A 258 -8.01 0.44 -5.40
C VAL A 258 -6.70 1.09 -4.94
N PHE A 259 -5.68 0.26 -4.68
CA PHE A 259 -4.31 0.71 -4.46
C PHE A 259 -3.46 0.32 -5.67
N ARG A 260 -2.76 1.29 -6.28
CA ARG A 260 -1.90 1.08 -7.45
C ARG A 260 -0.52 1.69 -7.27
N VAL A 261 0.51 0.88 -7.52
CA VAL A 261 1.90 1.32 -7.74
C VAL A 261 2.34 0.78 -9.09
N GLN A 262 2.42 1.64 -10.09
CA GLN A 262 2.65 1.23 -11.47
C GLN A 262 3.71 2.06 -12.19
N ASN A 263 4.44 1.43 -13.12
CA ASN A 263 5.46 2.07 -13.96
C ASN A 263 6.53 2.85 -13.17
N SER A 264 6.69 2.56 -11.88
CA SER A 264 7.43 3.41 -10.93
C SER A 264 8.81 2.84 -10.61
N ARG A 265 9.72 3.69 -10.14
CA ARG A 265 11.09 3.32 -9.79
C ARG A 265 11.42 3.75 -8.37
N ALA A 266 11.94 2.83 -7.56
CA ALA A 266 12.42 3.14 -6.22
C ALA A 266 13.85 2.63 -6.03
N GLY A 267 14.78 3.48 -5.61
CA GLY A 267 16.18 3.10 -5.36
C GLY A 267 16.31 2.17 -4.15
N CYS A 268 15.60 2.47 -3.06
CA CYS A 268 15.44 1.59 -1.90
C CYS A 268 14.01 1.70 -1.35
N VAL A 269 13.40 0.58 -0.95
CA VAL A 269 12.12 0.53 -0.23
C VAL A 269 12.35 -0.16 1.10
N ARG A 270 12.10 0.54 2.20
CA ARG A 270 12.30 0.03 3.56
C ARG A 270 11.21 -0.96 3.99
N SER A 271 11.49 -1.69 5.07
CA SER A 271 10.50 -2.51 5.78
C SER A 271 9.23 -1.72 6.10
N GLY A 272 8.05 -2.26 5.73
CA GLY A 272 6.76 -1.62 6.01
C GLY A 272 6.61 -0.21 5.43
N ALA A 273 7.22 0.10 4.28
CA ALA A 273 7.09 1.40 3.61
C ALA A 273 5.62 1.78 3.33
N PHE A 274 4.78 0.78 3.04
CA PHE A 274 3.36 0.91 2.71
C PHE A 274 2.49 0.24 3.78
N GLU A 275 1.95 1.03 4.72
CA GLU A 275 0.88 0.63 5.64
C GLU A 275 -0.46 1.05 5.03
N VAL A 276 -0.98 0.24 4.11
CA VAL A 276 -2.20 0.55 3.35
C VAL A 276 -3.28 -0.46 3.69
N LYS A 277 -4.36 0.01 4.32
CA LYS A 277 -5.53 -0.81 4.67
C LYS A 277 -6.60 -0.65 3.60
N CYS A 278 -6.58 -1.54 2.61
CA CYS A 278 -7.43 -1.50 1.44
C CYS A 278 -8.87 -1.94 1.75
N HIS A 279 -9.81 -1.41 0.96
CA HIS A 279 -11.20 -1.91 0.87
C HIS A 279 -11.44 -2.78 -0.38
N GLY A 280 -10.45 -2.91 -1.25
CA GLY A 280 -10.48 -3.73 -2.45
C GLY A 280 -9.06 -4.13 -2.90
N PRO A 281 -8.84 -4.42 -4.20
CA PRO A 281 -7.58 -4.99 -4.69
C PRO A 281 -6.38 -4.01 -4.65
N ALA A 282 -5.19 -4.61 -4.59
CA ALA A 282 -3.90 -3.94 -4.66
C ALA A 282 -3.14 -4.40 -5.91
N PHE A 283 -2.50 -3.47 -6.62
CA PHE A 283 -1.71 -3.75 -7.82
C PHE A 283 -0.34 -3.08 -7.73
N VAL A 284 0.72 -3.87 -7.92
CA VAL A 284 2.11 -3.44 -8.00
C VAL A 284 2.65 -3.97 -9.33
N GLU A 285 2.61 -3.14 -10.37
CA GLU A 285 2.75 -3.55 -11.78
C GLU A 285 3.86 -2.74 -12.49
N ASP A 286 4.69 -3.37 -13.34
CA ASP A 286 5.68 -2.67 -14.19
C ASP A 286 6.73 -1.82 -13.44
N ASN A 287 7.12 -2.17 -12.20
CA ASN A 287 8.03 -1.33 -11.40
C ASN A 287 9.49 -1.83 -11.40
N ALA A 288 10.42 -0.90 -11.15
CA ALA A 288 11.84 -1.18 -10.98
C ALA A 288 12.31 -0.81 -9.55
N PHE A 289 12.51 -1.82 -8.72
CA PHE A 289 13.03 -1.69 -7.37
C PHE A 289 14.54 -1.97 -7.35
N GLY A 290 15.32 -1.03 -6.82
CA GLY A 290 16.75 -1.20 -6.55
C GLY A 290 16.94 -2.20 -5.41
N ARG A 291 16.82 -1.73 -4.16
CA ARG A 291 16.82 -2.60 -2.97
C ARG A 291 15.43 -2.69 -2.33
N LEU A 292 14.99 -3.91 -2.00
CA LEU A 292 13.86 -4.16 -1.12
C LEU A 292 14.34 -4.70 0.24
N GLU A 293 14.02 -4.00 1.32
CA GLU A 293 14.20 -4.54 2.68
C GLU A 293 13.09 -5.53 3.05
N ARG A 294 13.32 -6.29 4.12
CA ARG A 294 12.37 -7.25 4.68
C ARG A 294 10.97 -6.64 4.84
N GLY A 295 9.93 -7.31 4.32
CA GLY A 295 8.54 -6.93 4.53
C GLY A 295 8.16 -5.57 3.96
N ALA A 296 8.74 -5.15 2.84
CA ALA A 296 8.48 -3.84 2.21
C ALA A 296 6.98 -3.56 1.97
N PHE A 297 6.21 -4.61 1.65
CA PHE A 297 4.77 -4.58 1.40
C PHE A 297 3.93 -5.32 2.47
N ALA A 298 4.54 -5.78 3.58
CA ALA A 298 3.88 -6.63 4.57
C ALA A 298 2.65 -5.99 5.24
N GLU A 299 2.63 -4.66 5.32
CA GLU A 299 1.58 -3.86 5.98
C GLU A 299 0.48 -3.42 4.99
N VAL A 300 0.52 -3.88 3.74
CA VAL A 300 -0.57 -3.75 2.77
C VAL A 300 -1.57 -4.89 3.02
N THR A 301 -2.73 -4.55 3.57
CA THR A 301 -3.72 -5.50 4.11
C THR A 301 -5.13 -5.11 3.67
N VAL A 302 -6.10 -6.05 3.74
CA VAL A 302 -7.53 -5.73 3.56
C VAL A 302 -8.19 -5.57 4.92
N GLU A 303 -9.09 -4.59 5.08
CA GLU A 303 -9.87 -4.48 6.32
C GLU A 303 -10.81 -5.68 6.49
N ALA A 304 -10.76 -6.35 7.65
CA ALA A 304 -11.46 -7.62 7.89
C ALA A 304 -12.97 -7.59 7.61
N HIS A 305 -13.62 -6.44 7.79
CA HIS A 305 -15.05 -6.28 7.48
C HIS A 305 -15.33 -6.33 5.96
N LYS A 306 -14.37 -5.94 5.11
CA LYS A 306 -14.46 -6.03 3.65
C LYS A 306 -14.21 -7.44 3.13
N VAL A 307 -13.30 -8.19 3.77
CA VAL A 307 -13.14 -9.64 3.48
C VAL A 307 -14.44 -10.39 3.77
N ALA A 308 -15.14 -10.04 4.85
CA ALA A 308 -16.44 -10.63 5.21
C ALA A 308 -17.60 -10.21 4.29
N GLU A 309 -17.50 -9.05 3.61
CA GLU A 309 -18.53 -8.51 2.71
C GLU A 309 -18.33 -8.97 1.25
N ALA A 310 -17.08 -9.04 0.78
CA ALA A 310 -16.73 -9.12 -0.64
C ALA A 310 -15.70 -10.23 -0.99
N ASP A 311 -15.49 -11.20 -0.09
CA ASP A 311 -14.47 -12.27 -0.21
C ASP A 311 -13.02 -11.73 -0.21
N TYR A 312 -12.02 -12.62 -0.29
CA TYR A 312 -10.62 -12.24 -0.42
C TYR A 312 -10.38 -11.42 -1.69
N GLN A 313 -9.64 -10.32 -1.56
CA GLN A 313 -9.31 -9.42 -2.67
C GLN A 313 -8.06 -9.90 -3.42
N GLU A 314 -7.79 -9.39 -4.62
CA GLU A 314 -6.54 -9.70 -5.33
C GLU A 314 -5.40 -8.76 -4.88
N PHE A 315 -4.22 -9.33 -4.66
CA PHE A 315 -2.96 -8.57 -4.64
C PHE A 315 -2.16 -9.01 -5.86
N VAL A 316 -1.97 -8.12 -6.83
CA VAL A 316 -1.23 -8.40 -8.06
C VAL A 316 0.19 -7.81 -7.95
N PHE A 317 1.22 -8.64 -8.16
CA PHE A 317 2.62 -8.23 -8.21
C PHE A 317 3.24 -8.72 -9.53
N GLU A 318 3.15 -7.92 -10.58
CA GLU A 318 3.45 -8.35 -11.97
C GLU A 318 4.47 -7.46 -12.68
N ASN A 319 5.33 -8.08 -13.50
CA ASN A 319 6.35 -7.40 -14.32
C ASN A 319 7.27 -6.45 -13.51
N ASN A 320 7.65 -6.87 -12.29
CA ASN A 320 8.51 -6.08 -11.43
C ASN A 320 9.96 -6.57 -11.50
N THR A 321 10.91 -5.63 -11.49
CA THR A 321 12.35 -5.92 -11.36
C THR A 321 12.82 -5.60 -9.94
N VAL A 322 13.58 -6.51 -9.32
CA VAL A 322 14.19 -6.34 -7.98
C VAL A 322 15.69 -6.62 -8.08
N ALA A 323 16.53 -5.61 -7.94
CA ALA A 323 17.99 -5.79 -8.10
C ALA A 323 18.65 -6.44 -6.86
N GLU A 324 18.34 -5.90 -5.67
CA GLU A 324 18.82 -6.36 -4.37
C GLU A 324 17.65 -6.56 -3.40
N PHE A 325 17.80 -7.49 -2.46
CA PHE A 325 16.80 -7.75 -1.45
C PHE A 325 17.37 -8.45 -0.22
N GLU A 326 16.61 -8.36 0.87
CA GLU A 326 16.80 -9.06 2.14
C GLU A 326 15.86 -10.28 2.25
N ASP A 327 16.13 -11.15 3.24
CA ASP A 327 15.25 -12.29 3.52
C ASP A 327 13.85 -11.83 3.94
N ASP A 328 12.83 -12.44 3.32
CA ASP A 328 11.41 -12.08 3.37
C ASP A 328 11.15 -10.64 2.89
N ALA A 329 11.80 -10.17 1.82
CA ALA A 329 11.53 -8.84 1.25
C ALA A 329 10.09 -8.68 0.71
N LEU A 330 9.59 -9.68 -0.01
CA LEU A 330 8.23 -9.72 -0.55
C LEU A 330 7.33 -10.58 0.34
N VAL A 331 6.81 -9.95 1.40
CA VAL A 331 5.75 -10.54 2.25
C VAL A 331 4.40 -10.08 1.73
N PHE A 332 3.49 -11.04 1.52
CA PHE A 332 2.10 -10.77 1.17
C PHE A 332 1.16 -11.24 2.29
N ASP A 333 0.22 -10.38 2.68
CA ASP A 333 -0.89 -10.77 3.56
C ASP A 333 -1.83 -11.75 2.85
N THR A 334 -2.19 -12.82 3.53
CA THR A 334 -3.13 -13.86 3.09
C THR A 334 -4.35 -13.97 3.99
N ASN A 335 -4.50 -13.08 4.97
CA ASN A 335 -5.72 -12.92 5.74
C ASN A 335 -6.77 -12.10 4.96
N GLY A 336 -6.33 -11.13 4.15
CA GLY A 336 -7.19 -10.31 3.28
C GLY A 336 -7.08 -10.57 1.78
N PHE A 337 -5.89 -10.96 1.29
CA PHE A 337 -5.64 -11.10 -0.15
C PHE A 337 -5.42 -12.54 -0.64
N ARG A 338 -5.69 -12.73 -1.93
CA ARG A 338 -5.14 -13.80 -2.78
C ARG A 338 -3.95 -13.20 -3.55
N PRO A 339 -2.69 -13.43 -3.13
CA PRO A 339 -1.53 -12.93 -3.85
C PRO A 339 -1.38 -13.64 -5.20
N ARG A 340 -1.22 -12.86 -6.26
CA ARG A 340 -0.90 -13.28 -7.62
C ARG A 340 0.41 -12.61 -8.02
N MET A 341 1.38 -13.41 -8.43
CA MET A 341 2.70 -12.93 -8.85
C MET A 341 3.02 -13.52 -10.21
N ASP A 342 3.54 -12.72 -11.13
CA ASP A 342 4.09 -13.19 -12.41
C ASP A 342 5.22 -12.25 -12.86
N TRP A 343 6.09 -12.76 -13.71
CA TRP A 343 7.14 -11.99 -14.37
C TRP A 343 8.04 -11.18 -13.41
N LEU A 344 8.55 -11.84 -12.37
CA LEU A 344 9.46 -11.24 -11.39
C LEU A 344 10.90 -11.33 -11.89
N ILE A 345 11.50 -10.20 -12.30
CA ILE A 345 12.91 -10.17 -12.73
C ILE A 345 13.80 -9.93 -11.50
N VAL A 346 14.69 -10.88 -11.23
CA VAL A 346 15.59 -10.84 -10.07
C VAL A 346 17.00 -10.51 -10.53
N GLY A 347 17.59 -9.43 -10.02
CA GLY A 347 18.96 -8.96 -10.31
C GLY A 347 20.08 -9.81 -9.70
N ARG A 348 19.82 -11.11 -9.51
CA ARG A 348 20.79 -12.11 -9.07
C ARG A 348 21.05 -13.08 -10.22
N ALA A 349 22.28 -13.57 -10.35
CA ALA A 349 22.59 -14.64 -11.29
C ALA A 349 21.82 -15.93 -10.93
N CYS A 350 21.40 -16.68 -11.96
CA CYS A 350 20.90 -18.04 -11.79
C CYS A 350 22.01 -18.95 -11.26
N GLY A 351 21.69 -19.90 -10.37
CA GLY A 351 22.69 -20.80 -9.78
C GLY A 351 22.10 -21.98 -9.02
N CYS A 352 22.95 -22.97 -8.72
CA CYS A 352 22.60 -24.21 -8.01
C CYS A 352 23.42 -24.33 -6.70
N PRO A 353 22.82 -24.32 -5.50
CA PRO A 353 21.43 -24.00 -5.17
C PRO A 353 21.21 -22.49 -5.01
N ALA A 354 20.16 -21.95 -5.64
CA ALA A 354 19.73 -20.57 -5.46
C ALA A 354 18.91 -20.40 -4.17
N ARG A 355 19.57 -20.19 -3.03
CA ARG A 355 18.92 -19.88 -1.72
C ARG A 355 17.87 -18.77 -1.83
N TRP A 356 18.17 -17.77 -2.65
CA TRP A 356 17.30 -16.63 -2.90
C TRP A 356 15.88 -17.01 -3.36
N ARG A 357 15.65 -18.20 -3.91
CA ARG A 357 14.31 -18.70 -4.25
C ARG A 357 13.42 -18.99 -3.04
N THR A 358 13.98 -19.39 -1.90
CA THR A 358 13.23 -19.60 -0.65
C THR A 358 13.15 -18.34 0.20
N ASP A 359 14.05 -17.39 -0.02
CA ASP A 359 14.26 -16.27 0.89
C ASP A 359 13.62 -14.96 0.38
N LEU A 360 13.21 -14.88 -0.90
CA LEU A 360 12.63 -13.67 -1.48
C LEU A 360 11.15 -13.43 -1.12
N VAL A 361 10.33 -14.49 -1.14
CA VAL A 361 8.86 -14.41 -1.02
C VAL A 361 8.34 -15.20 0.17
N ALA A 362 7.49 -14.57 0.96
CA ALA A 362 6.75 -15.21 2.03
C ALA A 362 5.26 -14.82 2.00
N PHE A 363 4.39 -15.76 2.34
CA PHE A 363 2.97 -15.53 2.56
C PHE A 363 2.70 -15.58 4.06
N SER A 364 1.87 -14.68 4.59
CA SER A 364 1.64 -14.58 6.03
C SER A 364 0.21 -14.20 6.36
N LYS A 365 -0.27 -14.57 7.56
CA LYS A 365 -1.57 -14.12 8.12
C LYS A 365 -1.41 -13.18 9.33
N ASP A 366 -0.30 -13.30 10.03
CA ASP A 366 0.11 -12.47 11.17
C ASP A 366 1.63 -12.34 11.09
N TYR A 367 2.12 -11.46 10.21
CA TYR A 367 3.56 -11.26 10.01
C TYR A 367 4.17 -10.59 11.25
N PRO A 368 5.31 -11.06 11.80
CA PRO A 368 6.23 -12.09 11.28
C PRO A 368 6.08 -13.48 11.93
N ARG A 369 4.92 -13.82 12.52
CA ARG A 369 4.73 -15.04 13.33
C ARG A 369 4.35 -16.27 12.51
N ASP A 370 3.44 -16.12 11.55
CA ASP A 370 2.86 -17.20 10.76
C ASP A 370 3.24 -17.04 9.28
N THR A 371 4.46 -17.46 8.92
CA THR A 371 5.02 -17.30 7.57
C THR A 371 5.18 -18.65 6.86
N ASP A 372 4.55 -18.80 5.70
CA ASP A 372 4.82 -19.84 4.71
C ASP A 372 5.74 -19.30 3.61
N ARG A 373 6.63 -20.13 3.07
CA ARG A 373 7.62 -19.76 2.05
C ARG A 373 7.46 -20.68 0.83
N PRO A 374 6.47 -20.40 -0.03
CA PRO A 374 6.11 -21.28 -1.15
C PRO A 374 7.14 -21.14 -2.30
N SER A 375 8.24 -21.89 -2.23
CA SER A 375 9.32 -21.85 -3.23
C SER A 375 8.83 -22.05 -4.67
N TRP A 376 7.79 -22.86 -4.85
CA TRP A 376 7.15 -23.12 -6.14
C TRP A 376 6.60 -21.85 -6.82
N VAL A 377 6.17 -20.84 -6.05
CA VAL A 377 5.72 -19.55 -6.60
C VAL A 377 6.89 -18.85 -7.27
N VAL A 378 8.03 -18.77 -6.59
CA VAL A 378 9.24 -18.11 -7.11
C VAL A 378 9.81 -18.89 -8.30
N GLU A 379 9.80 -20.22 -8.27
CA GLU A 379 10.29 -21.05 -9.38
C GLU A 379 9.53 -20.83 -10.70
N GLN A 380 8.20 -20.68 -10.65
CA GLN A 380 7.35 -20.53 -11.83
C GLN A 380 7.34 -19.10 -12.42
N THR A 381 7.53 -18.10 -11.57
CA THR A 381 7.31 -16.68 -11.86
C THR A 381 8.60 -15.87 -11.98
N ALA A 382 9.69 -16.29 -11.34
CA ALA A 382 10.93 -15.54 -11.31
C ALA A 382 11.83 -15.84 -12.52
N TRP A 383 12.45 -14.77 -13.00
CA TRP A 383 13.46 -14.75 -14.05
C TRP A 383 14.78 -14.28 -13.45
N CYS A 384 15.88 -14.91 -13.82
CA CYS A 384 17.23 -14.51 -13.43
C CYS A 384 18.12 -14.43 -14.67
N ALA A 385 19.21 -13.68 -14.59
CA ALA A 385 20.21 -13.65 -15.65
C ALA A 385 21.11 -14.90 -15.54
N THR A 386 21.40 -15.54 -16.67
CA THR A 386 22.51 -16.51 -16.72
C THR A 386 23.83 -15.79 -16.45
N PRO A 387 24.78 -16.40 -15.71
CA PRO A 387 26.14 -15.89 -15.69
C PRO A 387 26.74 -15.97 -17.10
N ASP A 388 27.31 -14.88 -17.60
CA ASP A 388 28.09 -14.90 -18.85
C ASP A 388 29.42 -15.63 -18.62
N ASP A 389 29.78 -16.55 -19.51
CA ASP A 389 31.04 -17.33 -19.46
C ASP A 389 32.29 -16.42 -19.44
N ASP A 390 32.19 -15.21 -20.00
CA ASP A 390 33.29 -14.25 -20.13
C ASP A 390 33.55 -13.43 -18.85
N GLY A 391 32.60 -13.41 -17.88
CA GLY A 391 32.71 -12.64 -16.63
C GLY A 391 32.72 -11.11 -16.79
N VAL A 392 32.54 -10.57 -18.00
CA VAL A 392 32.61 -9.13 -18.29
C VAL A 392 31.23 -8.46 -18.17
N GLY A 393 30.78 -8.28 -16.92
CA GLY A 393 29.93 -7.16 -16.47
C GLY A 393 28.52 -6.97 -17.05
N ASN A 394 28.10 -7.71 -18.07
CA ASN A 394 26.74 -7.68 -18.60
C ASN A 394 25.87 -8.70 -17.88
N PHE A 395 24.56 -8.43 -17.84
CA PHE A 395 23.59 -9.46 -17.49
C PHE A 395 23.38 -10.34 -18.73
N GLY A 396 23.66 -11.63 -18.59
CA GLY A 396 23.39 -12.62 -19.63
C GLY A 396 21.90 -12.80 -19.89
N GLN A 397 21.57 -13.76 -20.76
CA GLN A 397 20.19 -14.02 -21.16
C GLN A 397 19.27 -14.26 -19.94
N LEU A 398 18.12 -13.57 -19.91
CA LEU A 398 17.09 -13.82 -18.91
C LEU A 398 16.43 -15.19 -19.16
N VAL A 399 16.44 -16.05 -18.15
CA VAL A 399 15.86 -17.39 -18.17
C VAL A 399 14.99 -17.58 -16.93
N LYS A 400 13.87 -18.31 -17.05
CA LYS A 400 13.04 -18.65 -15.89
C LYS A 400 13.83 -19.49 -14.89
N ALA A 401 13.67 -19.22 -13.60
CA ALA A 401 14.39 -19.90 -12.52
C ALA A 401 14.20 -21.43 -12.58
N GLN A 402 12.96 -21.90 -12.83
CA GLN A 402 12.66 -23.31 -13.07
C GLN A 402 13.40 -23.90 -14.29
N GLN A 403 13.39 -23.21 -15.44
CA GLN A 403 14.03 -23.71 -16.66
C GLN A 403 15.55 -23.85 -16.49
N TYR A 404 16.17 -22.90 -15.78
CA TYR A 404 17.59 -22.98 -15.44
C TYR A 404 17.89 -24.19 -14.53
N ASP A 405 17.00 -24.47 -13.56
CA ASP A 405 17.13 -25.60 -12.64
C ASP A 405 17.03 -26.95 -13.35
N GLU A 406 16.03 -27.09 -14.22
CA GLU A 406 15.81 -28.27 -15.05
C GLU A 406 17.02 -28.52 -15.98
N ALA A 407 17.60 -27.47 -16.57
CA ALA A 407 18.74 -27.58 -17.48
C ALA A 407 20.09 -27.87 -16.77
N HIS A 408 20.39 -27.18 -15.66
CA HIS A 408 21.73 -27.18 -15.07
C HIS A 408 21.80 -27.91 -13.71
N CYS A 409 20.81 -27.73 -12.85
CA CYS A 409 20.84 -28.29 -11.49
C CYS A 409 20.40 -29.76 -11.47
N SER A 410 19.44 -30.15 -12.33
CA SER A 410 18.87 -31.51 -12.36
C SER A 410 19.84 -32.60 -12.86
N ALA A 411 20.98 -32.24 -13.45
CA ALA A 411 21.95 -33.16 -14.05
C ALA A 411 22.93 -33.80 -13.05
N GLY A 412 23.19 -33.19 -11.89
CA GLY A 412 24.25 -33.62 -10.95
C GLY A 412 23.86 -34.72 -9.95
N GLY A 413 22.56 -34.92 -9.70
CA GLY A 413 22.03 -35.70 -8.57
C GLY A 413 21.60 -37.13 -8.89
N GLY A 414 22.47 -38.00 -9.41
CA GLY A 414 22.28 -39.46 -9.36
C GLY A 414 21.64 -40.15 -10.58
N ARG A 415 21.40 -39.47 -11.71
CA ARG A 415 20.91 -40.15 -12.93
C ARG A 415 21.93 -41.10 -13.59
N GLY A 416 23.23 -40.92 -13.36
CA GLY A 416 24.26 -41.89 -13.75
C GLY A 416 24.16 -43.25 -13.02
N GLY A 417 23.59 -43.26 -11.81
CA GLY A 417 23.34 -44.50 -11.05
C GLY A 417 21.97 -45.12 -11.29
N GLY A 418 20.97 -44.34 -11.71
CA GLY A 418 19.56 -44.76 -11.77
C GLY A 418 19.25 -45.83 -12.82
N LEU A 419 19.86 -45.77 -14.01
CA LEU A 419 19.70 -46.80 -15.04
C LEU A 419 20.39 -48.11 -14.63
N MET A 420 21.67 -48.04 -14.22
CA MET A 420 22.37 -49.21 -13.68
C MET A 420 21.65 -49.81 -12.47
N SER A 421 21.14 -49.02 -11.52
CA SER A 421 20.41 -49.51 -10.35
C SER A 421 19.07 -50.18 -10.71
N ARG A 422 18.29 -49.59 -11.64
CA ARG A 422 17.05 -50.23 -12.12
C ARG A 422 17.34 -51.53 -12.88
N TYR A 423 18.36 -51.57 -13.75
CA TYR A 423 18.76 -52.80 -14.42
C TYR A 423 19.36 -53.84 -13.45
N TYR A 424 20.09 -53.41 -12.41
CA TYR A 424 20.64 -54.30 -11.40
C TYR A 424 19.53 -54.92 -10.54
N LEU A 425 18.53 -54.14 -10.12
CA LEU A 425 17.37 -54.66 -9.39
C LEU A 425 16.52 -55.62 -10.23
N THR A 426 16.28 -55.34 -11.51
CA THR A 426 15.59 -56.29 -12.40
C THR A 426 16.43 -57.53 -12.67
N PHE A 427 17.76 -57.40 -12.84
CA PHE A 427 18.67 -58.53 -13.02
C PHE A 427 18.71 -59.44 -11.78
N VAL A 428 18.86 -58.87 -10.58
CA VAL A 428 18.81 -59.62 -9.31
C VAL A 428 17.46 -60.32 -9.13
N ALA A 429 16.34 -59.66 -9.47
CA ALA A 429 15.02 -60.29 -9.43
C ALA A 429 14.90 -61.47 -10.41
N VAL A 430 15.38 -61.33 -11.64
CA VAL A 430 15.40 -62.41 -12.66
C VAL A 430 16.28 -63.58 -12.20
N VAL A 431 17.47 -63.32 -11.64
CA VAL A 431 18.36 -64.36 -11.10
C VAL A 431 17.72 -65.07 -9.91
N ALA A 432 17.04 -64.36 -9.01
CA ALA A 432 16.32 -64.96 -7.89
C ALA A 432 15.17 -65.87 -8.35
N VAL A 433 14.40 -65.45 -9.37
CA VAL A 433 13.33 -66.28 -9.97
C VAL A 433 13.91 -67.51 -10.69
N ALA A 434 15.04 -67.37 -11.39
CA ALA A 434 15.74 -68.49 -12.02
C ALA A 434 16.25 -69.51 -10.97
N ALA A 435 16.80 -69.05 -9.85
CA ALA A 435 17.23 -69.92 -8.75
C ALA A 435 16.05 -70.63 -8.05
N LEU A 436 14.93 -69.92 -7.81
CA LEU A 436 13.72 -70.49 -7.23
C LEU A 436 13.05 -71.52 -8.15
N THR A 437 13.00 -71.26 -9.47
CA THR A 437 12.47 -72.23 -10.44
C THR A 437 13.37 -73.46 -10.57
N ALA A 438 14.70 -73.29 -10.62
CA ALA A 438 15.63 -74.42 -10.64
C ALA A 438 15.53 -75.30 -9.38
N THR A 439 15.42 -74.70 -8.19
CA THR A 439 15.26 -75.45 -6.93
C THR A 439 13.90 -76.14 -6.83
N LEU A 440 12.81 -75.53 -7.30
CA LEU A 440 11.50 -76.17 -7.40
C LEU A 440 11.48 -77.36 -8.39
N VAL A 441 12.12 -77.22 -9.55
CA VAL A 441 12.26 -78.32 -10.53
C VAL A 441 13.10 -79.46 -9.93
N GLY A 442 14.23 -79.15 -9.29
CA GLY A 442 15.05 -80.14 -8.58
C GLY A 442 14.30 -80.87 -7.48
N TRP A 443 13.52 -80.15 -6.66
CA TRP A 443 12.67 -80.73 -5.62
C TRP A 443 11.55 -81.61 -6.19
N ALA A 444 10.89 -81.16 -7.26
CA ALA A 444 9.85 -81.94 -7.94
C ALA A 444 10.44 -83.24 -8.53
N TRP A 445 11.64 -83.19 -9.11
CA TRP A 445 12.34 -84.35 -9.65
C TRP A 445 12.76 -85.33 -8.55
N TYR A 446 13.33 -84.83 -7.45
CA TYR A 446 13.65 -85.61 -6.25
C TYR A 446 12.40 -86.29 -5.65
N LYS A 447 11.28 -85.57 -5.55
CA LYS A 447 10.00 -86.07 -5.04
C LYS A 447 9.37 -87.11 -5.98
N LYS A 448 9.53 -86.95 -7.31
CA LYS A 448 9.12 -87.95 -8.30
C LYS A 448 9.92 -89.25 -8.15
N ARG A 449 11.23 -89.15 -7.86
CA ARG A 449 12.13 -90.31 -7.67
C ARG A 449 11.83 -91.13 -6.39
N LYS A 450 11.17 -90.55 -5.39
CA LYS A 450 10.73 -91.26 -4.16
C LYS A 450 9.29 -91.83 -4.20
N ARG A 451 8.53 -91.71 -5.31
CA ARG A 451 7.17 -92.27 -5.46
C ARG A 451 7.16 -93.65 -6.12
N GLY A 452 8.06 -94.53 -5.68
CA GLY A 452 8.26 -95.88 -6.20
C GLY A 452 7.85 -97.00 -5.23
N GLN A 453 6.71 -96.86 -4.54
CA GLN A 453 6.07 -97.96 -3.80
C GLN A 453 4.59 -97.63 -3.57
N TRP A 454 3.70 -98.52 -4.02
CA TRP A 454 2.25 -98.45 -3.86
C TRP A 454 1.77 -99.62 -2.98
N THR A 455 0.75 -99.40 -2.16
CA THR A 455 -0.01 -100.45 -1.45
C THR A 455 -1.50 -100.13 -1.43
N ASN A 456 -2.33 -101.17 -1.53
CA ASN A 456 -3.77 -101.13 -1.82
C ASN A 456 -4.57 -101.90 -0.72
N VAL A 457 -5.92 -101.95 -0.65
CA VAL A 457 -6.92 -101.57 -1.66
C VAL A 457 -8.06 -100.64 -1.14
N PRO A 458 -9.06 -101.06 -0.34
CA PRO A 458 -10.43 -100.69 -0.72
C PRO A 458 -11.26 -99.91 0.30
N ALA A 459 -12.40 -99.42 -0.21
CA ALA A 459 -13.36 -98.54 0.46
C ALA A 459 -14.46 -99.26 1.24
N SER A 460 -15.13 -98.52 2.14
CA SER A 460 -16.56 -98.68 2.44
C SER A 460 -17.20 -97.37 2.92
N SER A 461 -18.38 -97.09 2.39
CA SER A 461 -19.33 -96.03 2.78
C SER A 461 -20.60 -96.68 3.40
N PRO A 462 -21.75 -96.02 3.68
CA PRO A 462 -22.09 -94.60 3.90
C PRO A 462 -22.91 -94.41 5.22
N LEU A 463 -23.76 -93.36 5.31
CA LEU A 463 -24.96 -93.19 6.20
C LEU A 463 -24.70 -92.74 7.67
N LYS A 464 -25.63 -92.10 8.42
CA LYS A 464 -26.84 -91.28 8.13
C LYS A 464 -27.40 -90.68 9.46
N ASN A 465 -27.76 -89.39 9.46
CA ASN A 465 -28.74 -88.67 10.34
C ASN A 465 -28.66 -88.64 11.89
N ARG A 466 -29.13 -87.47 12.37
CA ARG A 466 -30.04 -87.19 13.50
C ARG A 466 -29.50 -86.96 14.93
N SER A 467 -29.68 -85.70 15.37
CA SER A 467 -30.38 -85.23 16.58
C SER A 467 -30.25 -85.99 17.91
N ILE A 468 -30.03 -85.24 18.99
CA ILE A 468 -30.88 -85.27 20.21
C ILE A 468 -30.58 -84.03 21.07
N LEU A 469 -31.63 -83.38 21.61
CA LEU A 469 -31.49 -82.41 22.69
C LEU A 469 -31.11 -83.14 23.98
N LYS A 470 -30.15 -82.64 24.76
CA LYS A 470 -30.24 -82.86 26.22
C LYS A 470 -29.63 -81.72 27.03
N ASN A 471 -30.43 -81.34 28.03
CA ASN A 471 -30.19 -80.42 29.14
C ASN A 471 -28.73 -80.29 29.60
N GLY A 472 -28.34 -79.04 29.82
CA GLY A 472 -28.31 -78.51 31.18
C GLY A 472 -27.07 -78.79 32.04
N GLY A 473 -26.43 -77.70 32.45
CA GLY A 473 -25.96 -77.56 33.83
C GLY A 473 -24.51 -77.95 34.11
N GLY A 474 -23.65 -76.93 34.09
CA GLY A 474 -22.61 -76.78 35.11
C GLY A 474 -21.24 -77.41 34.83
N GLY A 475 -20.21 -76.71 35.29
CA GLY A 475 -18.92 -77.32 35.61
C GLY A 475 -17.77 -77.09 34.61
N GLY A 476 -17.07 -75.98 34.79
CA GLY A 476 -15.61 -76.03 34.99
C GLY A 476 -14.67 -76.27 33.79
N GLY A 477 -14.01 -75.18 33.39
CA GLY A 477 -12.57 -75.20 33.06
C GLY A 477 -12.15 -75.69 31.66
N GLY A 478 -10.93 -75.34 31.27
CA GLY A 478 -10.24 -76.04 30.16
C GLY A 478 -10.01 -75.30 28.84
N ARG A 479 -9.55 -74.03 28.90
CA ARG A 479 -8.42 -73.49 28.11
C ARG A 479 -8.24 -73.92 26.63
N SER A 480 -8.46 -72.96 25.72
CA SER A 480 -7.72 -72.73 24.45
C SER A 480 -7.80 -73.79 23.31
N ASP A 481 -7.70 -73.47 22.02
CA ASP A 481 -7.19 -72.24 21.39
C ASP A 481 -7.75 -72.03 19.97
N LYS A 482 -8.38 -70.87 19.67
CA LYS A 482 -8.56 -70.35 18.30
C LYS A 482 -8.73 -68.83 18.26
N ARG A 483 -7.65 -68.15 17.85
CA ARG A 483 -7.59 -66.96 16.97
C ARG A 483 -8.84 -66.04 16.89
N ARG A 484 -8.66 -64.79 17.35
CA ARG A 484 -8.86 -63.56 16.55
C ARG A 484 -8.32 -62.36 17.33
N HIS A 485 -7.45 -61.57 16.71
CA HIS A 485 -7.07 -60.27 17.27
C HIS A 485 -8.25 -59.31 17.10
N VAL A 486 -8.69 -58.71 18.20
CA VAL A 486 -9.66 -57.62 18.22
C VAL A 486 -8.89 -56.34 18.52
N MET A 487 -9.14 -55.29 17.73
CA MET A 487 -8.61 -53.95 17.95
C MET A 487 -9.29 -53.35 19.19
N VAL A 488 -8.51 -52.96 20.19
CA VAL A 488 -9.00 -52.28 21.40
C VAL A 488 -8.81 -50.78 21.24
N MET A 489 -9.89 -50.02 21.20
CA MET A 489 -9.84 -48.58 21.52
C MET A 489 -9.85 -48.44 23.06
N PRO A 490 -8.93 -47.69 23.67
CA PRO A 490 -9.08 -47.28 25.06
C PRO A 490 -10.16 -46.21 25.19
N GLU A 491 -11.05 -46.41 26.16
CA GLU A 491 -12.14 -45.50 26.48
C GLU A 491 -11.62 -44.15 27.01
N GLY A 492 -12.45 -43.11 26.84
CA GLY A 492 -12.07 -41.75 27.19
C GLY A 492 -11.80 -41.55 28.68
N LYS A 493 -10.76 -40.75 28.97
CA LYS A 493 -10.63 -40.03 30.24
C LYS A 493 -10.41 -38.56 29.92
N THR A 494 -11.40 -37.74 30.28
CA THR A 494 -11.30 -36.29 30.30
C THR A 494 -10.24 -35.88 31.32
N TYR A 495 -9.18 -35.21 30.86
CA TYR A 495 -8.28 -34.51 31.76
C TYR A 495 -8.87 -33.16 32.13
N ARG A 496 -8.90 -32.92 33.45
CA ARG A 496 -9.43 -31.72 34.08
C ARG A 496 -8.43 -30.57 33.93
N GLU A 497 -8.93 -29.34 33.96
CA GLU A 497 -8.16 -28.12 33.68
C GLU A 497 -6.90 -27.98 34.55
N THR A 498 -5.85 -27.39 33.98
CA THR A 498 -4.73 -26.82 34.74
C THR A 498 -4.69 -25.33 34.48
N GLU A 499 -5.11 -24.54 35.48
CA GLU A 499 -4.92 -23.09 35.45
C GLU A 499 -3.43 -22.75 35.53
N LEU A 500 -2.97 -21.87 34.63
CA LEU A 500 -1.57 -21.50 34.51
C LEU A 500 -1.36 -20.11 35.14
N HIS A 501 -1.08 -20.08 36.45
CA HIS A 501 -0.73 -18.86 37.17
C HIS A 501 0.69 -18.42 36.81
N VAL A 502 0.81 -17.46 35.89
CA VAL A 502 2.09 -16.77 35.61
C VAL A 502 2.37 -15.75 36.71
N ILE A 503 3.29 -16.08 37.63
CA ILE A 503 3.87 -15.10 38.56
C ILE A 503 5.05 -14.44 37.84
N VAL A 504 4.93 -13.14 37.54
CA VAL A 504 6.03 -12.34 36.98
C VAL A 504 6.77 -11.64 38.13
N GLU A 505 7.86 -12.24 38.59
CA GLU A 505 8.80 -11.54 39.48
C GLU A 505 9.55 -10.46 38.69
N ARG A 506 9.27 -9.19 38.99
CA ARG A 506 10.10 -8.06 38.53
C ARG A 506 11.17 -7.77 39.57
N THR A 507 12.38 -8.30 39.35
CA THR A 507 13.59 -7.73 39.96
C THR A 507 13.88 -6.39 39.29
N GLY A 508 14.05 -5.34 40.08
CA GLY A 508 14.22 -3.97 39.60
C GLY A 508 15.61 -3.42 39.82
N SER A 509 16.02 -2.53 38.90
CA SER A 509 17.01 -1.48 39.10
C SER A 509 16.66 -0.36 38.09
N THR A 510 16.05 0.74 38.55
CA THR A 510 16.69 2.08 38.65
C THR A 510 17.36 2.53 37.34
N ASP A 511 16.94 3.58 36.61
CA ASP A 511 15.87 4.59 36.76
C ASP A 511 15.50 5.16 35.36
N SER A 512 14.57 6.10 35.09
CA SER A 512 13.98 7.16 35.93
C SER A 512 12.51 7.53 35.59
N GLN A 513 12.02 8.57 36.26
CA GLN A 513 10.92 9.50 35.92
C GLN A 513 10.62 9.63 34.40
N TYR A 514 9.36 9.57 33.94
CA TYR A 514 8.32 10.58 34.25
C TYR A 514 6.88 10.03 34.34
N ARG A 515 6.08 10.61 35.25
CA ARG A 515 4.62 10.40 35.38
C ARG A 515 3.84 11.43 34.55
N SER A 516 2.70 10.99 33.99
CA SER A 516 1.37 11.66 33.98
C SER A 516 0.53 11.00 32.86
N THR A 517 -0.33 10.01 33.12
CA THR A 517 -1.79 10.16 33.39
C THR A 517 -2.52 11.02 32.35
N THR A 518 -3.66 10.58 31.78
CA THR A 518 -4.78 9.87 32.43
C THR A 518 -5.47 8.78 31.58
N ASN A 519 -6.12 7.83 32.27
CA ASN A 519 -7.00 6.82 31.69
C ASN A 519 -8.34 7.41 31.22
N TYR A 520 -8.94 6.78 30.21
CA TYR A 520 -10.40 6.70 30.06
C TYR A 520 -10.80 5.22 29.98
N GLN A 521 -11.50 4.73 31.00
CA GLN A 521 -12.16 3.42 30.97
C GLN A 521 -13.65 3.59 30.72
N HIS A 522 -14.18 2.80 29.78
CA HIS A 522 -15.61 2.68 29.56
C HIS A 522 -16.31 2.08 30.79
N GLN A 523 -17.44 2.67 31.18
CA GLN A 523 -18.53 1.92 31.80
C GLN A 523 -19.80 2.09 30.96
N ARG A 524 -20.40 0.96 30.59
CA ARG A 524 -21.78 0.91 30.06
C ARG A 524 -22.73 0.87 31.26
N ALA A 525 -23.75 1.72 31.24
CA ALA A 525 -24.94 1.55 32.04
C ALA A 525 -26.17 1.62 31.12
N THR A 526 -27.11 0.72 31.32
CA THR A 526 -28.35 0.56 30.53
C THR A 526 -29.56 1.14 31.27
N GLN A 527 -30.67 1.33 30.51
CA GLN A 527 -32.04 1.68 30.95
C GLN A 527 -32.38 3.20 31.03
N PRO A 528 -33.67 3.60 30.98
CA PRO A 528 -34.58 3.41 29.84
C PRO A 528 -35.40 4.68 29.50
N LEU A 529 -36.40 4.57 28.60
CA LEU A 529 -37.26 5.67 28.13
C LEU A 529 -38.21 6.29 29.17
N THR A 530 -38.38 7.62 29.12
CA THR A 530 -39.60 8.44 29.36
C THR A 530 -39.37 9.80 28.67
N SER A 531 -40.06 10.15 27.57
CA SER A 531 -41.36 10.87 27.49
C SER A 531 -41.33 12.35 27.91
N ASP A 532 -41.79 13.19 26.99
CA ASP A 532 -42.40 14.52 27.14
C ASP A 532 -41.61 15.70 27.73
N LEU A 533 -41.06 16.56 26.86
CA LEU A 533 -41.51 17.95 26.64
C LEU A 533 -40.79 18.63 25.45
#